data_AF-A0AAW9KA00-F1
#
_entry.id   AF-A0AAW9KA00-F1
#
_cell.length_a   1.000
_cell.length_b   1.000
_cell.length_c   1.000
_cell.angle_alpha   90.00
_cell.angle_beta   90.00
_cell.angle_gamma   90.00
#
_symmetry.space_group_name_H-M   'P 1'
#
loop_
_entity.id
_entity.type
_entity.pdbx_description
1 polymer ?
#
loop_
_entity_poly.entity_id
_entity_poly.type
_entity_poly.pdbx_seq_one_letter_code
_entity_poly.pdbx_strand_id
1 'polypeptide(L)'
;FLKFLIIDICIIAGLIGVWCIESELSFYGEIVKNAQRSFEFYPIETATYKVIWDNGKVMIKEASTFLNLLIKVIAAIGIIELIMLLNQMIFGTAKNRRILKPLNEIAEAASRLSDIAFDEQKFQSLEDAISKISPVTSDERIHIGDSDLQGLEEAINNLLDRMRDSYRQQARFVSDASHELRTPISVIQGYANMLDRWGKDDEEVLEESIAAIKSESENMKNLIEQLLFLARGINGKTQLKVIEFSLNDMMKEVLEESK
;
A
#
# COMPACT_ATOMS: atom_id res chain seq x y z
N PHE A 1 -1.20 18.29 43.38
CA PHE A 1 -1.10 19.35 44.40
C PHE A 1 -2.37 19.41 45.27
N LEU A 2 -3.53 19.87 44.76
CA LEU A 2 -4.75 20.02 45.59
C LEU A 2 -5.22 18.74 46.31
N LYS A 3 -5.04 17.56 45.68
CA LYS A 3 -5.40 16.27 46.29
C LYS A 3 -4.49 15.84 47.46
N PHE A 4 -3.21 16.25 47.46
CA PHE A 4 -2.26 15.89 48.52
C PHE A 4 -2.51 16.74 49.77
N LEU A 5 -2.71 18.05 49.57
CA LEU A 5 -3.01 19.00 50.64
C LEU A 5 -4.25 18.63 51.47
N ILE A 6 -5.30 18.09 50.84
CA ILE A 6 -6.51 17.62 51.56
C ILE A 6 -6.18 16.40 52.44
N ILE A 7 -5.36 15.47 51.94
CA ILE A 7 -4.97 14.26 52.67
C ILE A 7 -4.11 14.63 53.89
N ASP A 8 -3.17 15.55 53.75
CA ASP A 8 -2.31 15.99 54.85
C ASP A 8 -3.12 16.68 55.96
N ILE A 9 -4.07 17.54 55.59
CA ILE A 9 -4.98 18.17 56.55
C ILE A 9 -5.79 17.11 57.31
N CYS A 10 -6.31 16.09 56.62
CA CYS A 10 -7.03 15.00 57.26
C CYS A 10 -6.15 14.18 58.23
N ILE A 11 -4.89 13.91 57.86
CA ILE A 11 -3.95 13.18 58.72
C ILE A 11 -3.62 14.01 59.97
N ILE A 12 -3.35 15.30 59.82
CA ILE A 12 -3.05 16.21 60.94
C ILE A 12 -4.24 16.29 61.90
N ALA A 13 -5.45 16.49 61.37
CA ALA A 13 -6.66 16.53 62.18
C ALA A 13 -6.90 15.21 62.93
N GLY A 14 -6.65 14.06 62.28
CA GLY A 14 -6.73 12.74 62.90
C GLY A 14 -5.74 12.55 64.04
N LEU A 15 -4.47 12.94 63.85
CA LEU A 15 -3.42 12.84 64.88
C LEU A 15 -3.75 13.68 66.12
N ILE A 16 -4.24 14.91 65.92
CA ILE A 16 -4.69 15.78 67.02
C ILE A 16 -5.86 15.14 67.77
N GLY A 17 -6.85 14.61 67.04
CA GLY A 17 -8.00 13.93 67.63
C GLY A 17 -7.61 12.71 68.47
N VAL A 18 -6.74 11.84 67.96
CA VAL A 18 -6.24 10.65 68.67
C VAL A 18 -5.52 11.06 69.95
N TRP A 19 -4.63 12.06 69.88
CA TRP A 19 -3.89 12.54 71.06
C TRP A 19 -4.82 13.12 72.12
N CYS A 20 -5.87 13.86 71.74
CA CYS A 20 -6.87 14.37 72.67
C CYS A 20 -7.65 13.24 73.35
N ILE A 21 -8.09 12.22 72.59
CA ILE A 21 -8.81 11.07 73.11
C ILE A 21 -7.94 10.27 74.09
N GLU A 22 -6.70 9.98 73.72
CA GLU A 22 -5.75 9.26 74.59
C GLU A 22 -5.48 10.03 75.88
N SER A 23 -5.38 11.36 75.79
CA SER A 23 -5.21 12.23 76.95
C SER A 23 -6.41 12.21 77.90
N GLU A 24 -7.63 12.21 77.37
CA GLU A 24 -8.87 12.06 78.15
C GLU A 24 -8.99 10.67 78.78
N LEU A 25 -8.72 9.62 78.01
CA LEU A 25 -8.80 8.24 78.50
C LEU A 25 -7.78 7.98 79.62
N SER A 26 -6.56 8.50 79.48
CA SER A 26 -5.49 8.32 80.47
C SER A 26 -5.78 9.03 81.80
N PHE A 27 -6.49 10.16 81.79
CA PHE A 27 -6.77 10.94 83.00
C PHE A 27 -8.12 10.62 83.65
N TYR A 28 -9.17 10.45 82.84
CA TYR A 28 -10.53 10.18 83.34
C TYR A 28 -10.91 8.70 83.34
N GLY A 29 -10.15 7.83 82.65
CA GLY A 29 -10.46 6.40 82.50
C GLY A 29 -11.52 6.10 81.43
N GLU A 30 -12.30 7.10 81.01
CA GLU A 30 -13.33 7.03 79.99
C GLU A 30 -13.36 8.30 79.16
N ILE A 31 -13.97 8.23 77.97
CA ILE A 31 -14.16 9.40 77.10
C ILE A 31 -15.32 10.24 77.64
N VAL A 32 -15.02 11.46 78.04
CA VAL A 32 -16.00 12.36 78.65
C VAL A 32 -16.89 12.99 77.57
N LYS A 33 -18.19 12.66 77.56
CA LYS A 33 -19.13 13.12 76.52
C LYS A 33 -19.58 14.58 76.72
N ASN A 34 -19.80 15.00 77.96
CA ASN A 34 -20.20 16.37 78.31
C ASN A 34 -19.03 17.10 78.97
N ALA A 35 -18.11 17.62 78.15
CA ALA A 35 -16.98 18.40 78.64
C ALA A 35 -16.71 19.60 77.73
N GLN A 36 -16.33 20.72 78.34
CA GLN A 36 -15.82 21.86 77.62
C GLN A 36 -14.33 21.65 77.35
N ARG A 37 -13.98 21.54 76.06
CA ARG A 37 -12.61 21.37 75.58
C ARG A 37 -12.08 22.70 75.10
N SER A 38 -10.96 23.15 75.64
CA SER A 38 -10.25 24.35 75.20
C SER A 38 -8.79 24.03 74.99
N PHE A 39 -8.25 24.50 73.89
CA PHE A 39 -6.85 24.29 73.54
C PHE A 39 -6.17 25.65 73.42
N GLU A 40 -5.20 25.89 74.30
CA GLU A 40 -4.39 27.09 74.27
C GLU A 40 -3.08 26.76 73.55
N PHE A 41 -3.03 27.09 72.26
CA PHE A 41 -1.91 26.70 71.36
C PHE A 41 -0.70 27.64 71.45
N TYR A 42 -0.84 28.82 72.06
CA TYR A 42 0.17 29.86 72.03
C TYR A 42 0.45 30.41 73.44
N PRO A 43 1.71 30.48 73.89
CA PRO A 43 2.94 29.99 73.23
C PRO A 43 3.00 28.45 73.09
N ILE A 44 3.60 27.94 72.01
CA ILE A 44 3.72 26.48 71.75
C ILE A 44 4.46 25.76 72.89
N GLU A 45 5.45 26.43 73.49
CA GLU A 45 6.23 25.92 74.61
C GLU A 45 5.40 25.64 75.87
N THR A 46 4.33 26.41 76.07
CA THR A 46 3.41 26.29 77.21
C THR A 46 2.01 25.90 76.76
N ALA A 47 1.87 25.30 75.57
CA ALA A 47 0.57 24.94 75.05
C ALA A 47 -0.08 23.90 75.97
N THR A 48 -1.34 24.14 76.33
CA THR A 48 -2.09 23.23 77.19
C THR A 48 -3.40 22.80 76.56
N TYR A 49 -3.73 21.54 76.79
CA TYR A 49 -5.05 20.99 76.51
C TYR A 49 -5.84 20.93 77.81
N LYS A 50 -6.95 21.67 77.86
CA LYS A 50 -7.80 21.78 79.04
C LYS A 50 -9.17 21.17 78.76
N VAL A 51 -9.59 20.28 79.65
CA VAL A 51 -10.90 19.63 79.60
C VAL A 51 -11.60 19.79 80.94
N ILE A 52 -12.69 20.54 80.95
CA ILE A 52 -13.53 20.78 82.13
C ILE A 52 -14.73 19.83 82.04
N TRP A 53 -14.84 18.92 83.00
CA TRP A 53 -15.98 18.00 83.10
C TRP A 53 -17.04 18.57 84.06
N ASP A 54 -18.32 18.34 83.77
CA ASP A 54 -19.49 18.79 84.55
C ASP A 54 -19.45 18.43 86.05
N ASN A 55 -18.65 17.45 86.45
CA ASN A 55 -18.44 17.09 87.87
C ASN A 55 -17.40 17.97 88.60
N GLY A 56 -16.92 19.05 87.96
CA GLY A 56 -15.95 19.98 88.52
C GLY A 56 -14.49 19.56 88.40
N LYS A 57 -14.19 18.37 87.84
CA LYS A 57 -12.81 17.96 87.55
C LYS A 57 -12.29 18.69 86.33
N VAL A 58 -11.07 19.20 86.44
CA VAL A 58 -10.37 19.90 85.36
C VAL A 58 -9.10 19.13 85.06
N MET A 59 -8.95 18.73 83.79
CA MET A 59 -7.68 18.22 83.28
C MET A 59 -6.93 19.36 82.62
N ILE A 60 -5.64 19.49 82.90
CA ILE A 60 -4.71 20.32 82.15
C ILE A 60 -3.54 19.43 81.80
N LYS A 61 -3.29 19.24 80.50
CA LYS A 61 -2.16 18.46 80.00
C LYS A 61 -1.29 19.32 79.10
N GLU A 62 0.02 19.23 79.28
CA GLU A 62 0.99 19.90 78.43
C GLU A 62 0.96 19.29 77.01
N ALA A 63 0.77 20.14 76.01
CA ALA A 63 0.70 19.78 74.60
C ALA A 63 1.98 20.15 73.83
N SER A 64 2.95 20.80 74.48
CA SER A 64 4.16 21.34 73.86
C SER A 64 5.02 20.29 73.16
N THR A 65 5.22 19.12 73.79
CA THR A 65 5.98 18.00 73.20
C THR A 65 5.29 17.46 71.95
N PHE A 66 3.96 17.34 71.97
CA PHE A 66 3.17 16.85 70.85
C PHE A 66 3.18 17.83 69.67
N LEU A 67 2.94 19.12 69.93
CA LEU A 67 2.96 20.14 68.88
C LEU A 67 4.33 20.27 68.21
N ASN A 68 5.42 20.21 68.99
CA ASN A 68 6.78 20.22 68.44
C ASN A 68 7.07 19.01 67.54
N LEU A 69 6.59 17.82 67.91
CA LEU A 69 6.71 16.63 67.06
C LEU A 69 5.90 16.79 65.76
N LEU A 70 4.68 17.30 65.88
CA LEU A 70 3.76 17.50 64.76
C LEU A 70 4.33 18.50 63.73
N ILE A 71 4.92 19.61 64.19
CA ILE A 71 5.58 20.59 63.31
C ILE A 71 6.77 19.95 62.56
N LYS A 72 7.59 19.12 63.24
CA LYS A 72 8.71 18.41 62.59
C LYS A 72 8.23 17.44 61.51
N VAL A 73 7.13 16.73 61.74
CA VAL A 73 6.53 15.80 60.76
C VAL A 73 5.99 16.56 59.55
N ILE A 74 5.26 17.66 59.76
CA ILE A 74 4.76 18.50 58.66
C ILE A 74 5.92 19.06 57.83
N ALA A 75 6.97 19.55 58.47
CA ALA A 75 8.16 20.05 57.78
C ALA A 75 8.84 18.95 56.94
N ALA A 76 8.96 17.72 57.47
CA ALA A 76 9.53 16.60 56.73
C ALA A 76 8.68 16.21 55.50
N ILE A 77 7.36 16.15 55.64
CA ILE A 77 6.44 15.88 54.52
C ILE A 77 6.56 16.98 53.46
N GLY A 78 6.55 18.25 53.86
CA GLY A 78 6.69 19.38 52.93
C GLY A 78 8.00 19.36 52.14
N ILE A 79 9.12 18.92 52.75
CA ILE A 79 10.39 18.75 52.05
C ILE A 79 10.29 17.63 51.00
N ILE A 80 9.66 16.50 51.33
CA ILE A 80 9.48 15.37 50.40
C ILE A 80 8.62 15.80 49.20
N GLU A 81 7.52 16.51 49.45
CA GLU A 81 6.66 17.02 48.38
C GLU A 81 7.39 18.01 47.47
N LEU A 82 8.21 18.89 48.04
CA LEU A 82 9.02 19.84 47.28
C LEU A 82 10.02 19.11 46.36
N ILE A 83 10.68 18.07 46.85
CA ILE A 83 11.61 17.24 46.07
C ILE A 83 10.87 16.54 44.92
N MET A 84 9.67 16.00 45.16
CA MET A 84 8.85 15.38 44.11
C MET A 84 8.46 16.37 43.01
N LEU A 85 8.07 17.59 43.38
CA LEU A 85 7.73 18.65 42.42
C LEU A 85 8.93 19.07 41.57
N LEU A 86 10.11 19.23 42.18
CA LEU A 86 11.34 19.56 41.46
C LEU A 86 11.73 18.45 40.48
N ASN A 87 11.67 17.18 40.89
CA ASN A 87 11.92 16.05 40.00
C ASN A 87 10.93 16.02 38.82
N GLN A 88 9.66 16.32 39.06
CA GLN A 88 8.65 16.37 38.00
C GLN A 88 8.90 17.54 37.02
N MET A 89 9.40 18.67 37.49
CA MET A 89 9.73 19.82 36.63
C MET A 89 10.95 19.52 35.72
N ILE A 90 11.98 18.89 36.28
CA ILE A 90 13.22 18.57 35.55
C ILE A 90 13.01 17.42 34.56
N PHE A 91 12.35 16.34 34.97
CA PHE A 91 12.17 15.14 34.13
C PHE A 91 10.88 15.16 33.29
N GLY A 92 9.90 16.01 33.62
CA GLY A 92 8.62 16.10 32.91
C GLY A 92 8.78 16.61 31.47
N THR A 93 9.66 17.59 31.26
CA THR A 93 9.93 18.15 29.93
C THR A 93 10.65 17.17 29.01
N ALA A 94 11.59 16.38 29.57
CA ALA A 94 12.33 15.35 28.83
C ALA A 94 11.45 14.15 28.44
N LYS A 95 10.50 13.75 29.31
CA LYS A 95 9.57 12.63 29.04
C LYS A 95 8.59 12.96 27.91
N ASN A 96 8.12 14.20 27.83
CA ASN A 96 7.25 14.66 26.73
C ASN A 96 7.95 14.60 25.37
N ARG A 97 9.23 14.99 25.31
CA ARG A 97 10.01 14.90 24.05
C ARG A 97 10.18 13.47 23.56
N ARG A 98 10.30 12.48 24.46
CA ARG A 98 10.39 11.06 24.07
C ARG A 98 9.08 10.50 23.52
N ILE A 99 7.93 10.97 24.00
CA ILE A 99 6.61 10.52 23.51
C ILE A 99 6.29 11.12 22.14
N LEU A 100 6.78 12.33 21.84
CA LEU A 100 6.54 13.02 20.56
C LEU A 100 7.53 12.62 19.46
N LYS A 101 8.70 12.07 19.80
CA LYS A 101 9.70 11.61 18.83
C LYS A 101 9.14 10.60 17.81
N PRO A 102 8.43 9.52 18.20
CA PRO A 102 7.86 8.58 17.22
C PRO A 102 6.78 9.19 16.33
N LEU A 103 6.05 10.22 16.81
CA LEU A 103 5.08 10.93 15.97
C LEU A 103 5.76 11.72 14.85
N ASN A 104 6.91 12.33 15.15
CA ASN A 104 7.72 13.04 14.16
C ASN A 104 8.35 12.07 13.15
N GLU A 105 8.80 10.90 13.60
CA GLU A 105 9.34 9.85 12.72
C GLU A 105 8.26 9.30 11.76
N ILE A 106 7.02 9.14 12.21
CA ILE A 106 5.89 8.73 11.36
C ILE A 106 5.49 9.86 10.39
N ALA A 107 5.45 11.10 10.85
CA ALA A 107 5.16 12.25 9.99
C ALA A 107 6.21 12.43 8.88
N GLU A 108 7.49 12.22 9.21
CA GLU A 108 8.59 12.25 8.25
C GLU A 108 8.53 11.06 7.27
N ALA A 109 8.22 9.86 7.75
CA ALA A 109 8.00 8.69 6.89
C ALA A 109 6.81 8.88 5.94
N ALA A 110 5.71 9.48 6.42
CA ALA A 110 4.54 9.82 5.61
C ALA A 110 4.87 10.89 4.56
N SER A 111 5.69 11.89 4.90
CA SER A 111 6.18 12.90 3.93
C SER A 111 7.05 12.26 2.85
N ARG A 112 7.97 11.35 3.20
CA ARG A 112 8.81 10.64 2.22
C ARG A 112 7.99 9.70 1.32
N LEU A 113 6.94 9.07 1.85
CA LEU A 113 5.99 8.29 1.07
C LEU A 113 5.15 9.16 0.12
N SER A 114 4.85 10.40 0.52
CA SER A 114 4.20 11.38 -0.36
C SER A 114 5.11 11.83 -1.50
N ASP A 115 6.43 11.97 -1.26
CA ASP A 115 7.41 12.31 -2.33
C ASP A 115 7.68 11.13 -3.29
N ILE A 116 7.42 9.89 -2.86
CA ILE A 116 7.47 8.68 -3.72
C ILE A 116 6.16 8.50 -4.52
N ALA A 117 5.10 9.20 -4.16
CA ALA A 117 3.78 9.05 -4.77
C ALA A 117 3.57 10.05 -5.91
N PHE A 118 3.67 9.55 -7.15
CA PHE A 118 3.22 10.21 -8.39
C PHE A 118 3.93 11.51 -8.74
N ASP A 119 5.19 11.42 -9.12
CA ASP A 119 5.83 12.48 -9.89
C ASP A 119 5.14 12.56 -11.27
N GLU A 120 4.15 13.44 -11.39
CA GLU A 120 3.38 13.70 -12.61
C GLU A 120 4.30 13.97 -13.80
N GLN A 121 5.49 14.53 -13.55
CA GLN A 121 6.50 14.78 -14.57
C GLN A 121 7.12 13.48 -15.12
N LYS A 122 7.32 12.44 -14.30
CA LYS A 122 7.82 11.12 -14.73
C LYS A 122 6.81 10.40 -15.63
N PHE A 123 5.51 10.56 -15.37
CA PHE A 123 4.47 9.94 -16.21
C PHE A 123 4.23 10.72 -17.50
N GLN A 124 4.32 12.06 -17.48
CA GLN A 124 4.28 12.85 -18.70
C GLN A 124 5.46 12.53 -19.63
N SER A 125 6.67 12.32 -19.09
CA SER A 125 7.84 11.95 -19.92
C SER A 125 7.68 10.56 -20.55
N LEU A 126 7.05 9.62 -19.84
CA LEU A 126 6.67 8.32 -20.39
C LEU A 126 5.61 8.45 -21.49
N GLU A 127 4.56 9.23 -21.27
CA GLU A 127 3.50 9.46 -22.26
C GLU A 127 4.07 10.11 -23.54
N ASP A 128 4.94 11.10 -23.39
CA ASP A 128 5.66 11.73 -24.49
C ASP A 128 6.57 10.74 -25.25
N ALA A 129 7.26 9.85 -24.52
CA ALA A 129 8.11 8.83 -25.14
C ALA A 129 7.28 7.81 -25.93
N ILE A 130 6.12 7.39 -25.40
CA ILE A 130 5.21 6.47 -26.09
C ILE A 130 4.59 7.14 -27.32
N SER A 131 4.10 8.38 -27.19
CA SER A 131 3.40 9.08 -28.28
C SER A 131 4.28 9.38 -29.50
N LYS A 132 5.59 9.51 -29.29
CA LYS A 132 6.58 9.72 -30.36
C LYS A 132 6.96 8.45 -31.11
N ILE A 133 6.70 7.27 -30.53
CA ILE A 133 7.05 6.00 -31.17
C ILE A 133 5.94 5.57 -32.13
N SER A 134 6.32 5.46 -33.40
CA SER A 134 5.54 4.71 -34.36
C SER A 134 5.93 3.23 -34.29
N PRO A 135 5.01 2.33 -33.90
CA PRO A 135 5.32 0.90 -33.77
C PRO A 135 5.70 0.24 -35.10
N VAL A 136 5.48 0.90 -36.24
CA VAL A 136 5.64 0.33 -37.58
C VAL A 136 6.89 0.85 -38.30
N THR A 137 7.33 2.08 -38.03
CA THR A 137 8.36 2.76 -38.84
C THR A 137 9.67 3.01 -38.11
N SER A 138 9.71 2.88 -36.78
CA SER A 138 10.91 3.14 -35.98
C SER A 138 11.27 1.91 -35.13
N ASP A 139 12.55 1.53 -35.13
CA ASP A 139 13.14 0.54 -34.21
C ASP A 139 13.56 1.19 -32.87
N GLU A 140 13.18 2.45 -32.64
CA GLU A 140 13.45 3.14 -31.37
C GLU A 140 12.83 2.40 -30.19
N ARG A 141 13.58 2.38 -29.09
CA ARG A 141 13.16 1.82 -27.81
C ARG A 141 12.78 2.96 -26.88
N ILE A 142 11.78 2.73 -26.05
CA ILE A 142 11.49 3.63 -24.94
C ILE A 142 12.66 3.51 -23.97
N HIS A 143 13.27 4.65 -23.64
CA HIS A 143 14.23 4.74 -22.57
C HIS A 143 14.01 6.02 -21.76
N ILE A 144 13.65 5.87 -20.50
CA ILE A 144 13.35 7.01 -19.60
C ILE A 144 14.51 7.29 -18.65
N GLY A 145 15.35 6.28 -18.39
CA GLY A 145 16.53 6.40 -17.52
C GLY A 145 16.17 6.52 -16.03
N ASP A 146 14.93 6.18 -15.66
CA ASP A 146 14.44 6.18 -14.29
C ASP A 146 14.30 4.74 -13.76
N SER A 147 14.96 4.44 -12.64
CA SER A 147 14.94 3.11 -12.03
C SER A 147 13.56 2.68 -11.58
N ASP A 148 12.68 3.63 -11.22
CA ASP A 148 11.33 3.32 -10.74
C ASP A 148 10.40 2.88 -11.87
N LEU A 149 10.70 3.30 -13.11
CA LEU A 149 9.90 3.00 -14.31
C LEU A 149 10.51 1.91 -15.21
N GLN A 150 11.67 1.37 -14.84
CA GLN A 150 12.38 0.38 -15.66
C GLN A 150 11.52 -0.85 -16.00
N GLY A 151 10.74 -1.36 -15.03
CA GLY A 151 9.87 -2.51 -15.29
C GLY A 151 8.77 -2.22 -16.32
N LEU A 152 8.26 -0.99 -16.34
CA LEU A 152 7.24 -0.56 -17.31
C LEU A 152 7.88 -0.30 -18.69
N GLU A 153 9.07 0.29 -18.73
CA GLU A 153 9.89 0.44 -19.93
C GLU A 153 10.13 -0.90 -20.63
N GLU A 154 10.58 -1.91 -19.88
CA GLU A 154 10.80 -3.27 -20.40
C GLU A 154 9.50 -3.90 -20.91
N ALA A 155 8.40 -3.76 -20.17
CA ALA A 155 7.10 -4.30 -20.57
C ALA A 155 6.60 -3.69 -21.90
N ILE A 156 6.72 -2.37 -22.06
CA ILE A 156 6.29 -1.70 -23.29
C ILE A 156 7.22 -2.04 -24.45
N ASN A 157 8.54 -2.05 -24.25
CA ASN A 157 9.48 -2.46 -25.30
C ASN A 157 9.21 -3.90 -25.78
N ASN A 158 8.92 -4.83 -24.88
CA ASN A 158 8.52 -6.20 -25.24
C ASN A 158 7.18 -6.26 -25.99
N LEU A 159 6.25 -5.35 -25.72
CA LEU A 159 5.01 -5.24 -26.50
C LEU A 159 5.28 -4.71 -27.91
N LEU A 160 6.09 -3.65 -28.03
CA LEU A 160 6.51 -3.07 -29.30
C LEU A 160 7.22 -4.10 -30.17
N ASP A 161 8.13 -4.88 -29.61
CA ASP A 161 8.86 -5.94 -30.34
C ASP A 161 7.88 -7.00 -30.88
N ARG A 162 6.93 -7.47 -30.06
CA ARG A 162 5.89 -8.40 -30.53
C ARG A 162 5.00 -7.82 -31.62
N MET A 163 4.64 -6.53 -31.51
CA MET A 163 3.83 -5.85 -32.52
C MET A 163 4.59 -5.71 -33.85
N ARG A 164 5.87 -5.33 -33.80
CA ARG A 164 6.76 -5.23 -34.97
C ARG A 164 6.92 -6.57 -35.66
N ASP A 165 7.12 -7.65 -34.92
CA ASP A 165 7.26 -8.98 -35.48
C ASP A 165 5.97 -9.43 -36.18
N SER A 166 4.82 -9.19 -35.56
CA SER A 166 3.51 -9.45 -36.18
C SER A 166 3.32 -8.64 -37.46
N TYR A 167 3.66 -7.35 -37.45
CA TYR A 167 3.59 -6.51 -38.64
C TYR A 167 4.53 -6.99 -39.75
N ARG A 168 5.79 -7.34 -39.43
CA ARG A 168 6.77 -7.88 -40.39
C ARG A 168 6.30 -9.20 -40.99
N GLN A 169 5.64 -10.07 -40.22
CA GLN A 169 5.04 -11.29 -40.74
C GLN A 169 3.88 -10.99 -41.70
N GLN A 170 2.98 -10.07 -41.33
CA GLN A 170 1.88 -9.65 -42.19
C GLN A 170 2.37 -9.01 -43.50
N ALA A 171 3.37 -8.12 -43.43
CA ALA A 171 3.95 -7.47 -44.60
C ALA A 171 4.61 -8.49 -45.54
N ARG A 172 5.37 -9.46 -45.00
CA ARG A 172 5.92 -10.57 -45.79
C ARG A 172 4.82 -11.41 -46.43
N PHE A 173 3.80 -11.81 -45.68
CA PHE A 173 2.67 -12.57 -46.22
C PHE A 173 1.99 -11.87 -47.39
N VAL A 174 1.72 -10.56 -47.28
CA VAL A 174 1.13 -9.77 -48.37
C VAL A 174 2.07 -9.67 -49.56
N SER A 175 3.36 -9.46 -49.33
CA SER A 175 4.38 -9.41 -50.39
C SER A 175 4.45 -10.74 -51.15
N ASP A 176 4.57 -11.86 -50.43
CA ASP A 176 4.69 -13.19 -50.99
C ASP A 176 3.41 -13.56 -51.78
N ALA A 177 2.23 -13.32 -51.20
CA ALA A 177 0.97 -13.50 -51.91
C ALA A 177 0.88 -12.67 -53.20
N SER A 178 1.37 -11.42 -53.16
CA SER A 178 1.39 -10.55 -54.34
C SER A 178 2.33 -11.04 -55.44
N HIS A 179 3.47 -11.63 -55.07
CA HIS A 179 4.41 -12.23 -56.02
C HIS A 179 3.83 -13.50 -56.65
N GLU A 180 3.30 -14.40 -55.82
CA GLU A 180 2.72 -15.67 -56.27
C GLU A 180 1.45 -15.46 -57.13
N LEU A 181 0.70 -14.38 -56.92
CA LEU A 181 -0.44 -14.03 -57.78
C LEU A 181 -0.04 -13.32 -59.08
N ARG A 182 1.10 -12.62 -59.12
CA ARG A 182 1.50 -11.86 -60.32
C ARG A 182 1.88 -12.77 -61.47
N THR A 183 2.60 -13.86 -61.18
CA THR A 183 3.04 -14.85 -62.17
C THR A 183 1.87 -15.46 -62.97
N PRO A 184 0.86 -16.09 -62.34
CA PRO A 184 -0.28 -16.67 -63.06
C PRO A 184 -1.08 -15.63 -63.84
N ILE A 185 -1.27 -14.43 -63.27
CA ILE A 185 -1.93 -13.33 -63.98
C ILE A 185 -1.16 -12.94 -65.25
N SER A 186 0.18 -12.93 -65.20
CA SER A 186 1.01 -12.58 -66.34
C SER A 186 0.95 -13.64 -67.45
N VAL A 187 0.88 -14.92 -67.07
CA VAL A 187 0.70 -16.05 -67.99
C VAL A 187 -0.67 -15.97 -68.66
N ILE A 188 -1.75 -15.80 -67.89
CA ILE A 188 -3.11 -15.64 -68.41
C ILE A 188 -3.17 -14.46 -69.39
N GLN A 189 -2.59 -13.31 -69.02
CA GLN A 189 -2.53 -12.13 -69.87
C GLN A 189 -1.76 -12.40 -71.17
N GLY A 190 -0.66 -13.16 -71.09
CA GLY A 190 0.15 -13.56 -72.25
C GLY A 190 -0.65 -14.39 -73.26
N TYR A 191 -1.29 -15.47 -72.79
CA TYR A 191 -2.14 -16.32 -73.63
C TYR A 191 -3.37 -15.57 -74.15
N ALA A 192 -4.01 -14.74 -73.33
CA ALA A 192 -5.14 -13.91 -73.78
C ALA A 192 -4.74 -12.91 -74.89
N ASN A 193 -3.57 -12.29 -74.78
CA ASN A 193 -3.05 -11.39 -75.81
C ASN A 193 -2.66 -12.14 -77.09
N MET A 194 -2.15 -13.37 -76.98
CA MET A 194 -1.82 -14.21 -78.12
C MET A 194 -3.09 -14.62 -78.89
N LEU A 195 -4.10 -15.08 -78.14
CA LEU A 195 -5.44 -15.33 -78.67
C LEU A 195 -6.00 -14.08 -79.33
N ASP A 196 -5.91 -12.91 -78.71
CA ASP A 196 -6.50 -11.70 -79.27
C ASP A 196 -5.89 -11.30 -80.62
N ARG A 197 -4.57 -11.48 -80.79
CA ARG A 197 -3.83 -11.02 -81.97
C ARG A 197 -3.94 -11.94 -83.19
N TRP A 198 -3.86 -13.26 -83.00
CA TRP A 198 -3.81 -14.22 -84.11
C TRP A 198 -4.17 -15.66 -83.73
N GLY A 199 -4.13 -16.03 -82.44
CA GLY A 199 -4.40 -17.40 -81.99
C GLY A 199 -5.85 -17.87 -82.13
N LYS A 200 -6.77 -17.04 -82.67
CA LYS A 200 -8.17 -17.43 -82.96
C LYS A 200 -8.28 -18.25 -84.25
N ASP A 201 -7.32 -18.09 -85.15
CA ASP A 201 -7.34 -18.67 -86.50
C ASP A 201 -6.48 -19.95 -86.60
N ASP A 202 -5.76 -20.30 -85.52
CA ASP A 202 -4.94 -21.51 -85.39
C ASP A 202 -5.50 -22.39 -84.27
N GLU A 203 -6.05 -23.55 -84.64
CA GLU A 203 -6.75 -24.47 -83.72
C GLU A 203 -5.83 -24.99 -82.61
N GLU A 204 -4.56 -25.27 -82.91
CA GLU A 204 -3.62 -25.83 -81.92
C GLU A 204 -3.29 -24.79 -80.85
N VAL A 205 -3.05 -23.55 -81.29
CA VAL A 205 -2.78 -22.41 -80.39
C VAL A 205 -4.02 -22.00 -79.61
N LEU A 206 -5.20 -22.10 -80.21
CA LEU A 206 -6.48 -21.84 -79.54
C LEU A 206 -6.69 -22.81 -78.37
N GLU A 207 -6.57 -24.12 -78.61
CA GLU A 207 -6.75 -25.13 -77.58
C GLU A 207 -5.69 -25.01 -76.48
N GLU A 208 -4.41 -24.82 -76.84
CA GLU A 208 -3.33 -24.64 -75.87
C GLU A 208 -3.59 -23.43 -74.96
N SER A 209 -3.97 -22.29 -75.56
CA SER A 209 -4.20 -21.05 -74.81
C SER A 209 -5.38 -21.16 -73.87
N ILE A 210 -6.48 -21.77 -74.31
CA ILE A 210 -7.66 -22.01 -73.46
C ILE A 210 -7.29 -22.96 -72.30
N ALA A 211 -6.55 -24.02 -72.58
CA ALA A 211 -6.09 -24.97 -71.55
C ALA A 211 -5.17 -24.30 -70.54
N ALA A 212 -4.21 -23.48 -71.00
CA ALA A 212 -3.29 -22.74 -70.14
C ALA A 212 -4.02 -21.72 -69.25
N ILE A 213 -4.92 -20.92 -69.81
CA ILE A 213 -5.72 -19.94 -69.05
C ILE A 213 -6.57 -20.65 -68.00
N LYS A 214 -7.20 -21.78 -68.35
CA LYS A 214 -8.02 -22.56 -67.42
C LYS A 214 -7.18 -23.15 -66.28
N SER A 215 -6.06 -23.79 -66.61
CA SER A 215 -5.12 -24.36 -65.64
C SER A 215 -4.64 -23.29 -64.66
N GLU A 216 -4.24 -22.13 -65.17
CA GLU A 216 -3.68 -21.08 -64.34
C GLU A 216 -4.72 -20.34 -63.50
N SER A 217 -5.97 -20.27 -63.98
CA SER A 217 -7.11 -19.81 -63.18
C SER A 217 -7.43 -20.76 -62.02
N GLU A 218 -7.34 -22.08 -62.23
CA GLU A 218 -7.52 -23.09 -61.17
C GLU A 218 -6.37 -23.00 -60.14
N ASN A 219 -5.13 -22.80 -60.61
CA ASN A 219 -3.98 -22.57 -59.74
C ASN A 219 -4.16 -21.34 -58.85
N MET A 220 -4.63 -20.22 -59.42
CA MET A 220 -4.93 -19.01 -58.64
C MET A 220 -6.04 -19.25 -57.60
N LYS A 221 -7.09 -19.99 -57.95
CA LYS A 221 -8.16 -20.36 -57.01
C LYS A 221 -7.59 -21.14 -55.82
N ASN A 222 -6.79 -22.17 -56.09
CA ASN A 222 -6.14 -22.97 -55.04
C ASN A 222 -5.24 -22.13 -54.14
N LEU A 223 -4.45 -21.22 -54.72
CA LEU A 223 -3.61 -20.29 -53.95
C LEU A 223 -4.45 -19.38 -53.05
N ILE A 224 -5.54 -18.80 -53.55
CA ILE A 224 -6.44 -17.95 -52.78
C ILE A 224 -7.07 -18.74 -51.62
N GLU A 225 -7.50 -19.98 -51.84
CA GLU A 225 -8.04 -20.85 -50.79
C GLU A 225 -7.01 -21.14 -49.70
N GLN A 226 -5.75 -21.40 -50.07
CA GLN A 226 -4.65 -21.57 -49.11
C GLN A 226 -4.37 -20.29 -48.30
N LEU A 227 -4.36 -19.12 -48.95
CA LEU A 227 -4.18 -17.83 -48.28
C LEU A 227 -5.33 -17.55 -47.30
N LEU A 228 -6.57 -17.83 -47.69
CA LEU A 228 -7.75 -17.69 -46.82
C LEU A 228 -7.72 -18.66 -45.64
N PHE A 229 -7.24 -19.89 -45.85
CA PHE A 229 -7.05 -20.87 -44.78
C PHE A 229 -6.03 -20.39 -43.74
N LEU A 230 -4.86 -19.94 -44.21
CA LEU A 230 -3.81 -19.39 -43.35
C LEU A 230 -4.29 -18.15 -42.56
N ALA A 231 -4.97 -17.21 -43.23
CA ALA A 231 -5.51 -16.01 -42.59
C ALA A 231 -6.55 -16.33 -41.49
N ARG A 232 -7.35 -17.39 -41.65
CA ARG A 232 -8.29 -17.85 -40.63
C ARG A 232 -7.58 -18.49 -39.43
N GLY A 233 -6.51 -19.24 -39.68
CA GLY A 233 -5.67 -19.84 -38.63
C GLY A 233 -4.98 -18.80 -37.74
N ILE A 234 -4.44 -17.73 -38.34
CA ILE A 234 -3.75 -16.65 -37.61
C ILE A 234 -4.68 -15.92 -36.63
N ASN A 235 -5.97 -15.79 -36.96
CA ASN A 235 -6.95 -15.13 -36.10
C ASN A 235 -7.39 -15.96 -34.87
N GLY A 236 -6.77 -17.11 -34.60
CA GLY A 236 -7.03 -17.93 -33.42
C GLY A 236 -8.43 -18.55 -33.35
N LYS A 237 -9.22 -18.45 -34.42
CA LYS A 237 -10.59 -19.00 -34.48
C LYS A 237 -10.63 -20.50 -34.78
N THR A 238 -9.51 -21.08 -35.18
CA THR A 238 -9.41 -22.52 -35.43
C THR A 238 -9.13 -23.24 -34.11
N GLN A 239 -10.18 -23.66 -33.42
CA GLN A 239 -10.04 -24.55 -32.26
C GLN A 239 -9.57 -25.92 -32.76
N LEU A 240 -8.30 -26.23 -32.56
CA LEU A 240 -7.76 -27.55 -32.86
C LEU A 240 -8.33 -28.56 -31.87
N LYS A 241 -9.22 -29.43 -32.35
CA LYS A 241 -9.74 -30.55 -31.57
C LYS A 241 -8.80 -31.73 -31.73
N VAL A 242 -7.93 -31.94 -30.75
CA VAL A 242 -7.08 -33.12 -30.71
C VAL A 242 -7.94 -34.33 -30.39
N ILE A 243 -7.99 -35.28 -31.30
CA ILE A 243 -8.70 -36.55 -31.14
C ILE A 243 -7.73 -37.70 -31.42
N GLU A 244 -7.94 -38.83 -30.75
CA GLU A 244 -7.26 -40.07 -31.09
C GLU A 244 -7.86 -40.62 -32.39
N PHE A 245 -7.02 -40.91 -33.38
CA PHE A 245 -7.45 -41.43 -34.67
C PHE A 245 -6.48 -42.50 -35.18
N SER A 246 -6.99 -43.39 -36.04
CA SER A 246 -6.23 -44.45 -36.68
C SER A 246 -5.49 -43.92 -37.90
N LEU A 247 -4.16 -43.98 -37.85
CA LEU A 247 -3.28 -43.60 -38.97
C LEU A 247 -3.55 -44.43 -40.22
N ASN A 248 -3.89 -45.72 -40.07
CA ASN A 248 -4.19 -46.60 -41.21
C ASN A 248 -5.47 -46.19 -41.94
N ASP A 249 -6.50 -45.75 -41.20
CA ASP A 249 -7.77 -45.35 -41.80
C ASP A 249 -7.63 -44.01 -42.51
N MET A 250 -6.91 -43.06 -41.91
CA MET A 250 -6.57 -41.78 -42.56
C MET A 250 -5.76 -41.98 -43.85
N MET A 251 -4.76 -42.86 -43.83
CA MET A 251 -3.94 -43.13 -45.02
C MET A 251 -4.74 -43.80 -46.15
N LYS A 252 -5.73 -44.63 -45.81
CA LYS A 252 -6.65 -45.21 -46.80
C LYS A 252 -7.56 -44.15 -47.43
N GLU A 253 -8.12 -43.27 -46.62
CA GLU A 253 -8.99 -42.18 -47.08
C GLU A 253 -8.25 -41.26 -48.06
N VAL A 254 -7.01 -40.85 -47.72
CA VAL A 254 -6.17 -40.02 -48.60
C VAL A 254 -5.83 -40.74 -49.93
N LEU A 255 -5.62 -42.05 -49.90
CA LEU A 255 -5.35 -42.85 -51.10
C LEU A 255 -6.56 -42.94 -52.03
N GLU A 256 -7.77 -42.96 -51.47
CA GLU A 256 -9.02 -42.99 -52.25
C GLU A 256 -9.33 -41.64 -52.90
N GLU A 257 -9.07 -40.51 -52.23
CA GLU A 257 -9.26 -39.16 -52.79
C GLU A 257 -8.19 -38.77 -53.83
N SER A 258 -7.01 -39.38 -53.81
CA SER A 258 -5.92 -39.06 -54.76
C SER A 258 -5.98 -39.85 -56.09
N LYS A 259 -7.07 -40.57 -56.35
CA LYS A 259 -7.32 -41.30 -57.61
C LYS A 259 -8.25 -40.53 -58.54
#